data_AF-A0A7N2RB05-F1
#
_entry.id   AF-A0A7N2RB05-F1
#
_cell.length_a   1.000
_cell.length_b   1.000
_cell.length_c   1.000
_cell.angle_alpha   90.00
_cell.angle_beta   90.00
_cell.angle_gamma   90.00
#
_symmetry.space_group_name_H-M   'P 1'
#
loop_
_entity.id
_entity.type
_entity.pdbx_description
1 polymer ?
#
loop_
_entity_poly.entity_id
_entity_poly.type
_entity_poly.pdbx_seq_one_letter_code
_entity_poly.pdbx_strand_id
1 'polypeptide(L)'
;MTPHDLGRASCVCRKWRYTIRNPVFWRNACLKAWQLSGVVENYKILQSKYEGSWRKMWLLRPRVRTDGIYVSRNTYIRAGVAEWKVNNPVHLVCYFRYMRFFPSGRFLYKNSSQKVKDVAKCMNFRASSTDCVYKGHYTLSDNQVEAAVLYPGLRPTVLRIRLRLRGTTVGANNRMDLLSLVTSGVNDSEINDPDEDILGVVEGWQDDESHNPDVPAVSHRRGMMPFVFVPFHEVETTVLNLPVEKMDYFVPG
;
A
#
# COMPACT_ATOMS: atom_id res chain seq x y z
N MET A 1 1.98 -23.19 -4.76
CA MET A 1 1.73 -22.97 -3.32
C MET A 1 2.26 -21.60 -2.95
N THR A 2 1.47 -20.74 -2.32
CA THR A 2 1.95 -19.41 -1.92
C THR A 2 2.87 -19.53 -0.68
N PRO A 3 3.76 -18.57 -0.43
CA PRO A 3 4.57 -18.58 0.78
C PRO A 3 3.76 -18.56 2.08
N HIS A 4 2.56 -17.97 2.04
CA HIS A 4 1.61 -18.00 3.15
C HIS A 4 1.10 -19.41 3.42
N ASP A 5 0.75 -20.16 2.37
CA ASP A 5 0.32 -21.56 2.48
C ASP A 5 1.43 -22.46 3.02
N LEU A 6 2.70 -22.19 2.64
CA LEU A 6 3.86 -22.88 3.22
C LEU A 6 3.94 -22.62 4.73
N GLY A 7 3.71 -21.38 5.18
CA GLY A 7 3.62 -21.04 6.60
C GLY A 7 2.55 -21.85 7.32
N ARG A 8 1.32 -21.89 6.78
CA ARG A 8 0.20 -22.65 7.35
C ARG A 8 0.47 -24.15 7.38
N ALA A 9 0.98 -24.72 6.30
CA ALA A 9 1.32 -26.14 6.20
C ALA A 9 2.39 -26.53 7.23
N SER A 10 3.35 -25.65 7.54
CA SER A 10 4.37 -25.89 8.57
C SER A 10 3.82 -26.08 10.00
N CYS A 11 2.57 -25.65 10.22
CA CYS A 11 1.86 -25.78 11.49
C CYS A 11 0.98 -27.03 11.55
N VAL A 12 0.80 -27.77 10.44
CA VAL A 12 -0.09 -28.95 10.39
C VAL A 12 0.54 -30.17 11.05
N CYS A 13 1.76 -30.54 10.65
CA CYS A 13 2.46 -31.68 11.24
C CYS A 13 3.99 -31.56 11.10
N ARG A 14 4.72 -32.42 11.81
CA ARG A 14 6.20 -32.48 11.75
C ARG A 14 6.71 -32.71 10.32
N LYS A 15 6.09 -33.61 9.56
CA LYS A 15 6.49 -33.92 8.18
C LYS A 15 6.45 -32.66 7.30
N TRP A 16 5.33 -31.94 7.29
CA TRP A 16 5.22 -30.66 6.59
C TRP A 16 6.24 -29.62 7.07
N ARG A 17 6.42 -29.50 8.39
CA ARG A 17 7.41 -28.59 8.98
C ARG A 17 8.84 -28.86 8.47
N TYR A 18 9.21 -30.12 8.26
CA TYR A 18 10.51 -30.49 7.67
C TYR A 18 10.53 -30.29 6.15
N THR A 19 9.49 -30.70 5.43
CA THR A 19 9.40 -30.55 3.97
C THR A 19 9.56 -29.10 3.52
N ILE A 20 8.97 -28.15 4.26
CA ILE A 20 9.04 -26.72 3.96
C ILE A 20 10.44 -26.14 4.18
N ARG A 21 11.36 -26.84 4.85
CA ARG A 21 12.76 -26.42 4.93
C ARG A 21 13.51 -26.58 3.60
N ASN A 22 12.93 -27.28 2.61
CA ASN A 22 13.53 -27.39 1.29
C ASN A 22 13.72 -25.98 0.67
N PRO A 23 14.97 -25.60 0.31
CA PRO A 23 15.28 -24.26 -0.17
C PRO A 23 14.60 -23.91 -1.50
N VAL A 24 14.19 -24.89 -2.30
CA VAL A 24 13.55 -24.66 -3.62
C VAL A 24 12.27 -23.85 -3.50
N PHE A 25 11.45 -24.12 -2.47
CA PHE A 25 10.21 -23.39 -2.24
C PHE A 25 10.46 -21.90 -1.97
N TRP A 26 11.48 -21.60 -1.16
CA TRP A 26 11.83 -20.23 -0.80
C TRP A 26 12.55 -19.51 -1.94
N ARG A 27 13.41 -20.21 -2.70
CA ARG A 27 14.08 -19.65 -3.89
C ARG A 27 13.06 -19.07 -4.87
N ASN A 28 12.05 -19.86 -5.23
CA ASN A 28 11.02 -19.43 -6.18
C ASN A 28 10.20 -18.25 -5.64
N ALA A 29 9.90 -18.27 -4.34
CA ALA A 29 9.23 -17.16 -3.67
C ALA A 29 10.07 -15.87 -3.73
N CYS A 30 11.35 -15.96 -3.38
CA CYS A 30 12.27 -14.83 -3.38
C CYS A 30 12.44 -14.22 -4.78
N LEU A 31 12.71 -15.05 -5.79
CA LEU A 31 12.90 -14.58 -7.17
C LEU A 31 11.63 -13.89 -7.72
N LYS A 32 10.44 -14.34 -7.31
CA LYS A 32 9.18 -13.71 -7.69
C LYS A 32 8.92 -12.39 -6.94
N ALA A 33 9.26 -12.32 -5.65
CA ALA A 33 9.04 -11.12 -4.84
C ALA A 33 9.99 -9.98 -5.18
N TRP A 34 11.25 -10.29 -5.51
CA TRP A 34 12.28 -9.29 -5.85
C TRP A 34 12.67 -9.36 -7.33
N GLN A 35 11.70 -9.58 -8.21
CA GLN A 35 11.94 -9.68 -9.65
C GLN A 35 12.60 -8.42 -10.23
N LEU A 36 12.27 -7.23 -9.69
CA LEU A 36 12.82 -5.95 -10.15
C LEU A 36 14.33 -5.82 -9.92
N SER A 37 14.88 -6.45 -8.87
CA SER A 37 16.33 -6.48 -8.66
C SER A 37 17.06 -7.38 -9.67
N GLY A 38 16.34 -8.28 -10.35
CA GLY A 38 16.93 -9.26 -11.24
C GLY A 38 17.58 -10.45 -10.52
N VAL A 39 17.82 -11.52 -11.28
CA VAL A 39 18.30 -12.80 -10.72
C VAL A 39 19.71 -12.65 -10.14
N VAL A 40 20.65 -12.08 -10.91
CA VAL A 40 22.06 -11.96 -10.53
C VAL A 40 22.24 -11.19 -9.22
N GLU A 41 21.56 -10.05 -9.08
CA GLU A 41 21.66 -9.23 -7.87
C GLU A 41 21.04 -9.92 -6.66
N ASN A 42 19.91 -10.61 -6.85
CA ASN A 42 19.31 -11.41 -5.78
C ASN A 42 20.26 -12.49 -5.25
N TYR A 43 21.05 -13.14 -6.11
CA TYR A 43 22.06 -14.11 -5.68
C TYR A 43 23.21 -13.44 -4.92
N LYS A 44 23.68 -12.27 -5.35
CA LYS A 44 24.71 -11.51 -4.62
C LYS A 44 24.24 -11.14 -3.23
N ILE A 45 23.03 -10.57 -3.11
CA ILE A 45 22.41 -10.20 -1.84
C ILE A 45 22.20 -11.42 -0.93
N LEU A 46 21.76 -12.55 -1.50
CA LEU A 46 21.59 -13.81 -0.78
C LEU A 46 22.89 -14.25 -0.11
N GLN A 47 24.00 -14.21 -0.83
CA GLN A 47 25.31 -14.62 -0.30
C GLN A 47 25.85 -13.62 0.71
N SER A 48 25.80 -12.32 0.40
CA SER A 48 26.41 -11.28 1.24
C SER A 48 25.65 -10.98 2.53
N LYS A 49 24.31 -10.99 2.51
CA LYS A 49 23.47 -10.59 3.66
C LYS A 49 22.75 -11.75 4.36
N TYR A 50 22.62 -12.90 3.70
CA TYR A 50 21.76 -13.99 4.18
C TYR A 50 22.42 -15.37 4.21
N GLU A 51 23.76 -15.45 4.13
CA GLU A 51 24.54 -16.69 4.26
C GLU A 51 24.07 -17.80 3.29
N GLY A 52 23.61 -17.44 2.09
CA GLY A 52 23.12 -18.42 1.12
C GLY A 52 21.71 -18.99 1.41
N SER A 53 21.03 -18.55 2.48
CA SER A 53 19.75 -19.11 2.92
C SER A 53 18.54 -18.36 2.36
N TRP A 54 17.87 -18.96 1.36
CA TRP A 54 16.67 -18.39 0.75
C TRP A 54 15.53 -18.15 1.76
N ARG A 55 15.38 -19.05 2.74
CA ARG A 55 14.38 -18.91 3.79
C ARG A 55 14.69 -17.72 4.71
N LYS A 56 15.96 -17.53 5.08
CA LYS A 56 16.41 -16.39 5.90
C LYS A 56 16.15 -15.08 5.16
N MET A 57 16.50 -15.03 3.88
CA MET A 57 16.20 -13.90 3.00
C MET A 57 14.69 -13.62 2.92
N TRP A 58 13.84 -14.64 2.74
CA TRP A 58 12.39 -14.46 2.68
C TRP A 58 11.80 -13.82 3.95
N LEU A 59 12.33 -14.19 5.11
CA LEU A 59 11.83 -13.76 6.41
C LEU A 59 12.34 -12.37 6.82
N LEU A 60 13.57 -12.03 6.44
CA LEU A 60 14.24 -10.81 6.92
C LEU A 60 14.29 -9.68 5.89
N ARG A 61 14.27 -9.98 4.58
CA ARG A 61 14.31 -8.95 3.55
C ARG A 61 12.93 -8.28 3.45
N PRO A 62 12.84 -6.94 3.51
CA PRO A 62 11.56 -6.25 3.35
C PRO A 62 10.97 -6.47 1.94
N ARG A 63 9.65 -6.53 1.89
CA ARG A 63 8.88 -7.00 0.74
C ARG A 63 7.47 -6.44 0.74
N VAL A 64 7.12 -5.68 -0.28
CA VAL A 64 5.72 -5.30 -0.55
C VAL A 64 4.93 -6.53 -0.99
N ARG A 65 3.75 -6.73 -0.41
CA ARG A 65 2.85 -7.84 -0.79
C ARG A 65 1.96 -7.44 -1.96
N THR A 66 1.82 -8.34 -2.92
CA THR A 66 1.04 -8.16 -4.16
C THR A 66 -0.18 -9.08 -4.25
N ASP A 67 -0.36 -9.95 -3.26
CA ASP A 67 -1.42 -10.96 -3.14
C ASP A 67 -2.68 -10.44 -2.40
N GLY A 68 -2.87 -9.13 -2.34
CA GLY A 68 -3.95 -8.50 -1.60
C GLY A 68 -3.94 -6.98 -1.72
N ILE A 69 -4.58 -6.33 -0.75
CA ILE A 69 -4.78 -4.88 -0.71
C ILE A 69 -4.37 -4.33 0.65
N TYR A 70 -3.66 -3.21 0.65
CA TYR A 70 -3.36 -2.45 1.85
C TYR A 70 -4.49 -1.45 2.10
N VAL A 71 -5.01 -1.43 3.32
CA VAL A 71 -6.19 -0.63 3.70
C VAL A 71 -5.86 0.22 4.92
N SER A 72 -6.03 1.53 4.82
CA SER A 72 -5.96 2.46 5.96
C SER A 72 -7.37 2.97 6.26
N ARG A 73 -7.91 2.61 7.43
CA ARG A 73 -9.20 3.09 7.92
C ARG A 73 -8.99 4.39 8.67
N ASN A 74 -9.70 5.44 8.27
CA ASN A 74 -9.60 6.77 8.84
C ASN A 74 -10.98 7.26 9.27
N THR A 75 -11.09 7.72 10.51
CA THR A 75 -12.31 8.28 11.08
C THR A 75 -12.07 9.71 11.53
N TYR A 76 -13.06 10.58 11.33
CA TYR A 76 -13.05 11.94 11.87
C TYR A 76 -14.46 12.39 12.24
N ILE A 77 -14.55 13.35 13.15
CA ILE A 77 -15.82 13.94 13.57
C ILE A 77 -16.07 15.20 12.74
N ARG A 78 -17.23 15.27 12.09
CA ARG A 78 -17.71 16.45 11.37
C ARG A 78 -18.88 17.05 12.15
N ALA A 79 -18.83 18.35 12.42
CA ALA A 79 -19.97 19.06 12.99
C ALA A 79 -21.14 19.07 11.99
N GLY A 80 -22.33 18.71 12.46
CA GLY A 80 -23.58 18.82 11.72
C GLY A 80 -24.13 20.25 11.77
N VAL A 81 -25.18 20.51 11.00
CA VAL A 81 -25.90 21.78 11.04
C VAL A 81 -26.82 21.77 12.26
N ALA A 82 -26.60 22.69 13.20
CA ALA A 82 -27.46 22.87 14.35
C ALA A 82 -28.67 23.74 13.96
N GLU A 83 -29.86 23.14 13.86
CA GLU A 83 -31.11 23.88 13.60
C GLU A 83 -31.60 24.66 14.84
N TRP A 84 -31.21 24.22 16.04
CA TRP A 84 -31.62 24.83 17.33
C TRP A 84 -30.44 24.96 18.28
N LYS A 85 -30.43 26.00 19.14
CA LYS A 85 -29.35 26.29 20.12
C LYS A 85 -29.13 25.23 21.22
N VAL A 86 -29.92 24.16 21.23
CA VAL A 86 -29.94 23.17 22.32
C VAL A 86 -29.01 21.98 22.06
N ASN A 87 -28.84 21.55 20.79
CA ASN A 87 -28.00 20.39 20.46
C ASN A 87 -27.04 20.70 19.30
N ASN A 88 -25.78 20.29 19.46
CA ASN A 88 -24.76 20.32 18.41
C ASN A 88 -24.62 18.90 17.81
N PRO A 89 -25.30 18.59 16.69
CA PRO A 89 -25.17 17.27 16.07
C PRO A 89 -23.74 17.05 15.56
N VAL A 90 -23.23 15.83 15.68
CA VAL A 90 -21.93 15.43 15.16
C VAL A 90 -22.05 14.15 14.34
N HIS A 91 -21.31 14.07 13.24
CA HIS A 91 -21.25 12.90 12.37
C HIS A 91 -19.85 12.28 12.45
N LEU A 92 -19.79 11.00 12.80
CA LEU A 92 -18.57 10.22 12.70
C LEU A 92 -18.42 9.71 11.27
N VAL A 93 -17.52 10.35 10.52
CA VAL A 93 -17.25 10.00 9.12
C VAL A 93 -16.12 8.98 9.06
N CYS A 94 -16.35 7.87 8.38
CA CYS A 94 -15.34 6.85 8.12
C CYS A 94 -15.05 6.76 6.62
N TYR A 95 -13.77 6.78 6.28
CA TYR A 95 -13.30 6.54 4.94
C TYR A 95 -12.04 5.68 4.96
N PHE A 96 -11.72 5.11 3.81
CA PHE A 96 -10.60 4.21 3.63
C PHE A 96 -9.70 4.73 2.53
N ARG A 97 -8.39 4.52 2.71
CA ARG A 97 -7.40 4.60 1.63
C ARG A 97 -6.98 3.20 1.26
N TYR A 98 -6.98 2.92 -0.03
CA TYR A 98 -6.70 1.61 -0.59
C TYR A 98 -5.48 1.69 -1.47
N MET A 99 -4.53 0.78 -1.25
CA MET A 99 -3.34 0.63 -2.09
C MET A 99 -3.18 -0.83 -2.54
N ARG A 100 -3.05 -1.05 -3.84
CA ARG A 100 -2.71 -2.37 -4.40
C ARG A 100 -1.43 -2.28 -5.20
N PHE A 101 -0.43 -3.05 -4.83
CA PHE A 101 0.87 -3.07 -5.50
C PHE A 101 0.97 -4.23 -6.50
N PHE A 102 1.76 -4.03 -7.55
CA PHE A 102 2.07 -5.04 -8.56
C PHE A 102 3.57 -5.30 -8.64
N PRO A 103 3.99 -6.53 -9.00
CA PRO A 103 5.41 -6.87 -9.13
C PRO A 103 6.19 -6.00 -10.13
N SER A 104 5.51 -5.30 -11.05
CA SER A 104 6.12 -4.43 -12.05
C SER A 104 6.57 -3.07 -11.52
N GLY A 105 6.35 -2.75 -10.24
CA GLY A 105 6.57 -1.39 -9.71
C GLY A 105 5.36 -0.45 -9.90
N ARG A 106 4.26 -0.95 -10.48
CA ARG A 106 2.99 -0.20 -10.58
C ARG A 106 2.16 -0.40 -9.31
N PHE A 107 1.35 0.58 -8.97
CA PHE A 107 0.33 0.42 -7.93
C PHE A 107 -0.97 1.18 -8.27
N LEU A 108 -2.03 0.83 -7.55
CA LEU A 108 -3.32 1.50 -7.62
C LEU A 108 -3.60 2.17 -6.28
N TYR A 109 -4.18 3.36 -6.34
CA TYR A 109 -4.62 4.14 -5.21
C TYR A 109 -6.11 4.50 -5.34
N LYS A 110 -6.86 4.38 -4.24
CA LYS A 110 -8.25 4.83 -4.17
C LYS A 110 -8.59 5.31 -2.77
N ASN A 111 -9.25 6.46 -2.68
CA ASN A 111 -9.90 6.94 -1.46
C ASN A 111 -11.41 6.73 -1.60
N SER A 112 -12.03 6.05 -0.63
CA SER A 112 -13.46 5.74 -0.69
C SER A 112 -14.04 5.44 0.69
N SER A 113 -15.34 5.69 0.88
CA SER A 113 -16.12 5.22 2.02
C SER A 113 -16.66 3.79 1.85
N GLN A 114 -16.49 3.19 0.67
CA GLN A 114 -16.95 1.84 0.38
C GLN A 114 -16.14 0.79 1.15
N LYS A 115 -16.76 -0.37 1.39
CA LYS A 115 -16.17 -1.52 2.09
C LYS A 115 -15.07 -2.18 1.25
N VAL A 116 -14.17 -2.89 1.91
CA VAL A 116 -13.02 -3.57 1.28
C VAL A 116 -13.49 -4.55 0.19
N LYS A 117 -14.56 -5.31 0.46
CA LYS A 117 -15.13 -6.27 -0.50
C LYS A 117 -15.64 -5.66 -1.80
N ASP A 118 -16.11 -4.42 -1.76
CA ASP A 118 -16.64 -3.75 -2.95
C ASP A 118 -15.52 -3.08 -3.74
N VAL A 119 -14.57 -2.44 -3.03
CA VAL A 119 -13.42 -1.79 -3.66
C VAL A 119 -12.46 -2.81 -4.28
N ALA A 120 -12.29 -3.99 -3.69
CA ALA A 120 -11.42 -5.02 -4.23
C ALA A 120 -11.80 -5.45 -5.66
N LYS A 121 -13.08 -5.31 -6.04
CA LYS A 121 -13.58 -5.65 -7.39
C LYS A 121 -13.00 -4.72 -8.46
N CYS A 122 -12.88 -3.41 -8.17
CA CYS A 122 -12.37 -2.42 -9.11
C CYS A 122 -10.85 -2.17 -8.99
N MET A 123 -10.21 -2.60 -7.91
CA MET A 123 -8.76 -2.47 -7.71
C MET A 123 -7.98 -3.54 -8.48
N ASN A 124 -8.13 -3.63 -9.81
CA ASN A 124 -7.48 -4.62 -10.66
C ASN A 124 -6.72 -3.98 -11.85
N PHE A 125 -6.07 -4.76 -12.71
CA PHE A 125 -5.25 -4.21 -13.80
C PHE A 125 -6.06 -3.37 -14.82
N ARG A 126 -7.36 -3.64 -14.96
CA ARG A 126 -8.31 -2.88 -15.79
C ARG A 126 -8.93 -1.70 -15.05
N ALA A 127 -8.38 -1.32 -13.89
CA ALA A 127 -8.86 -0.18 -13.12
C ALA A 127 -8.85 1.09 -13.98
N SER A 128 -9.92 1.86 -13.84
CA SER A 128 -10.16 3.09 -14.57
C SER A 128 -10.33 4.26 -13.60
N SER A 129 -10.00 5.47 -14.07
CA SER A 129 -10.29 6.72 -13.37
C SER A 129 -11.78 6.94 -13.15
N THR A 130 -12.64 6.34 -13.98
CA THR A 130 -14.11 6.37 -13.80
C THR A 130 -14.55 5.71 -12.50
N ASP A 131 -13.79 4.73 -12.01
CA ASP A 131 -14.03 4.08 -10.71
C ASP A 131 -13.34 4.84 -9.55
N CYS A 132 -12.80 6.03 -9.80
CA CYS A 132 -11.93 6.78 -8.90
C CYS A 132 -10.72 5.96 -8.42
N VAL A 133 -10.19 5.12 -9.30
CA VAL A 133 -8.93 4.39 -9.08
C VAL A 133 -7.85 5.04 -9.92
N TYR A 134 -6.76 5.41 -9.26
CA TYR A 134 -5.65 6.10 -9.89
C TYR A 134 -4.44 5.17 -9.90
N LYS A 135 -3.73 5.16 -11.03
CA LYS A 135 -2.52 4.36 -11.20
C LYS A 135 -1.31 5.23 -10.86
N GLY A 136 -0.25 4.57 -10.43
CA GLY A 136 1.01 5.21 -10.15
C GLY A 136 2.15 4.20 -10.12
N HIS A 137 3.33 4.69 -9.79
CA HIS A 137 4.53 3.89 -9.64
C HIS A 137 5.05 3.97 -8.21
N TYR A 138 5.72 2.91 -7.78
CA TYR A 138 6.34 2.82 -6.47
C TYR A 138 7.73 2.20 -6.56
N THR A 139 8.60 2.63 -5.66
CA THR A 139 9.90 2.02 -5.39
C THR A 139 9.94 1.52 -3.95
N LEU A 140 10.79 0.55 -3.68
CA LEU A 140 11.08 0.06 -2.33
C LEU A 140 12.59 0.13 -2.12
N SER A 141 13.02 1.01 -1.23
CA SER A 141 14.41 1.10 -0.79
C SER A 141 14.49 0.72 0.69
N ASP A 142 15.29 -0.30 1.01
CA ASP A 142 15.31 -0.94 2.32
C ASP A 142 13.92 -1.31 2.84
N ASN A 143 13.33 -0.49 3.71
CA ASN A 143 11.97 -0.65 4.25
C ASN A 143 11.05 0.54 3.94
N GLN A 144 11.50 1.50 3.14
CA GLN A 144 10.73 2.68 2.75
C GLN A 144 10.14 2.48 1.37
N VAL A 145 8.84 2.73 1.26
CA VAL A 145 8.12 2.73 -0.01
C VAL A 145 7.82 4.18 -0.37
N GLU A 146 8.30 4.57 -1.54
CA GLU A 146 7.97 5.87 -2.15
C GLU A 146 7.05 5.60 -3.32
N ALA A 147 5.99 6.39 -3.43
CA ALA A 147 4.97 6.19 -4.43
C ALA A 147 4.36 7.51 -4.86
N ALA A 148 4.04 7.62 -6.14
CA ALA A 148 3.44 8.82 -6.72
C ALA A 148 2.25 8.47 -7.61
N VAL A 149 1.22 9.32 -7.58
CA VAL A 149 -0.03 9.18 -8.36
C VAL A 149 -0.39 10.52 -8.97
N LEU A 150 -0.77 10.53 -10.24
CA LEU A 150 -1.29 11.73 -10.90
C LEU A 150 -2.83 11.77 -10.80
N TYR A 151 -3.37 12.89 -10.31
CA TYR A 151 -4.78 13.24 -10.45
C TYR A 151 -4.96 14.07 -11.72
N PRO A 152 -5.66 13.54 -12.74
CA PRO A 152 -5.94 14.30 -13.96
C PRO A 152 -7.02 15.35 -13.71
N GLY A 153 -7.00 16.42 -14.51
CA GLY A 153 -8.00 17.49 -14.46
C GLY A 153 -7.45 18.78 -15.07
N LEU A 154 -8.19 19.88 -14.91
CA LEU A 154 -7.77 21.22 -15.38
C LEU A 154 -6.50 21.73 -14.68
N ARG A 155 -6.20 21.20 -13.50
CA ARG A 155 -4.99 21.48 -12.72
C ARG A 155 -4.43 20.16 -12.23
N PRO A 156 -3.56 19.50 -13.00
CA PRO A 156 -2.99 18.22 -12.61
C PRO A 156 -2.29 18.33 -11.26
N THR A 157 -2.56 17.36 -10.39
CA THR A 157 -2.03 17.33 -9.03
C THR A 157 -1.39 15.98 -8.79
N VAL A 158 -0.14 15.96 -8.33
CA VAL A 158 0.54 14.73 -7.94
C VAL A 158 0.34 14.50 -6.46
N LEU A 159 -0.01 13.28 -6.10
CA LEU A 159 0.03 12.76 -4.74
C LEU A 159 1.31 11.97 -4.54
N ARG A 160 2.19 12.48 -3.68
CA ARG A 160 3.41 11.81 -3.23
C ARG A 160 3.17 11.16 -1.87
N ILE A 161 3.52 9.89 -1.75
CA ILE A 161 3.28 9.07 -0.57
C ILE A 161 4.59 8.42 -0.15
N ARG A 162 5.01 8.64 1.09
CA ARG A 162 6.13 7.94 1.71
C ARG A 162 5.62 7.05 2.84
N LEU A 163 5.96 5.77 2.78
CA LEU A 163 5.52 4.76 3.73
C LEU A 163 6.71 4.01 4.32
N ARG A 164 6.56 3.53 5.55
CA ARG A 164 7.49 2.56 6.16
C ARG A 164 6.85 1.20 6.26
N LEU A 165 7.41 0.22 5.56
CA LEU A 165 6.99 -1.17 5.64
C LEU A 165 7.35 -1.76 7.01
N ARG A 166 6.36 -2.40 7.64
CA ARG A 166 6.48 -3.14 8.89
C ARG A 166 5.78 -4.50 8.79
N GLY A 167 6.02 -5.36 9.76
CA GLY A 167 5.30 -6.62 9.93
C GLY A 167 4.87 -6.82 11.37
N THR A 168 3.70 -7.43 11.58
CA THR A 168 3.27 -7.88 12.91
C THR A 168 4.13 -9.03 13.44
N THR A 169 4.71 -9.81 12.53
CA THR A 169 5.68 -10.87 12.82
C THR A 169 6.77 -10.88 11.77
N VAL A 170 7.87 -11.57 12.05
CA VAL A 170 9.01 -11.70 11.13
C VAL A 170 8.55 -12.22 9.78
N GLY A 171 8.88 -11.50 8.72
CA GLY A 171 8.51 -11.85 7.34
C GLY A 171 7.05 -11.58 6.98
N ALA A 172 6.20 -11.04 7.86
CA ALA A 172 4.81 -10.75 7.50
C ALA A 172 4.70 -9.63 6.46
N ASN A 173 5.41 -8.51 6.67
CA ASN A 173 5.34 -7.28 5.86
C ASN A 173 3.89 -6.85 5.54
N ASN A 174 3.02 -6.93 6.54
CA ASN A 174 1.57 -6.74 6.44
C ASN A 174 1.12 -5.39 7.03
N ARG A 175 2.05 -4.47 7.27
CA ARG A 175 1.80 -3.12 7.78
C ARG A 175 2.60 -2.09 7.00
N MET A 176 2.01 -0.91 6.80
CA MET A 176 2.74 0.25 6.28
C MET A 176 2.36 1.49 7.09
N ASP A 177 3.33 2.10 7.75
CA ASP A 177 3.10 3.39 8.42
C ASP A 177 3.16 4.51 7.39
N LEU A 178 2.18 5.41 7.41
CA LEU A 178 2.18 6.58 6.55
C LEU A 178 3.13 7.63 7.14
N LEU A 179 4.28 7.86 6.49
CA LEU A 179 5.30 8.81 6.93
C LEU A 179 5.02 10.22 6.41
N SER A 180 4.75 10.33 5.11
CA SER A 180 4.43 11.60 4.45
C SER A 180 3.35 11.39 3.40
N LEU A 181 2.47 12.38 3.28
CA LEU A 181 1.41 12.45 2.30
C LEU A 181 1.34 13.88 1.80
N VAL A 182 1.79 14.13 0.58
CA VAL A 182 1.92 15.47 0.00
C VAL A 182 1.16 15.54 -1.31
N THR A 183 0.37 16.58 -1.51
CA THR A 183 -0.21 16.91 -2.81
C THR A 183 0.46 18.16 -3.35
N SER A 184 0.95 18.14 -4.58
CA SER A 184 1.58 19.29 -5.24
C SER A 184 1.15 19.40 -6.69
N GLY A 185 1.24 20.61 -7.23
CA GLY A 185 0.98 20.87 -8.64
C GLY A 185 2.11 20.38 -9.53
N VAL A 186 1.75 19.94 -10.73
CA VAL A 186 2.68 19.58 -11.80
C VAL A 186 2.27 20.30 -13.08
N ASN A 187 3.24 20.67 -13.92
CA ASN A 187 2.99 21.30 -15.20
C ASN A 187 2.56 20.27 -16.25
N ASP A 188 1.66 20.66 -17.15
CA ASP A 188 1.23 19.80 -18.26
C ASP A 188 2.40 19.34 -19.14
N SER A 189 3.42 20.18 -19.29
CA SER A 189 4.63 19.86 -20.08
C SER A 189 5.52 18.78 -19.47
N GLU A 190 5.38 18.50 -18.18
CA GLU A 190 6.14 17.47 -17.45
C GLU A 190 5.42 16.11 -17.48
N ILE A 191 4.19 16.06 -18.01
CA ILE A 191 3.37 14.87 -18.12
C ILE A 191 3.39 14.39 -19.57
N ASN A 192 4.28 13.46 -19.90
CA ASN A 192 4.33 12.87 -21.24
C ASN A 192 3.11 11.96 -21.51
N ASP A 193 2.77 11.10 -20.54
CA ASP A 193 1.58 10.23 -20.55
C ASP A 193 1.05 10.09 -19.11
N PRO A 194 -0.25 10.26 -18.84
CA PRO A 194 -0.84 10.03 -17.51
C PRO A 194 -0.61 8.62 -16.95
N ASP A 195 -0.38 7.62 -17.81
CA ASP A 195 -0.06 6.24 -17.45
C ASP A 195 1.47 5.99 -17.33
N GLU A 196 2.34 6.97 -17.65
CA GLU A 196 3.81 6.89 -17.51
C GLU A 196 4.30 7.03 -16.07
N ASP A 197 5.62 6.87 -15.87
CA ASP A 197 6.29 6.86 -14.57
C ASP A 197 6.33 8.25 -13.90
N ILE A 198 5.19 8.68 -13.37
CA ILE A 198 5.07 9.91 -12.57
C ILE A 198 6.03 9.94 -11.37
N LEU A 199 6.50 8.78 -10.90
CA LEU A 199 7.44 8.73 -9.79
C LEU A 199 8.82 9.28 -10.21
N GLY A 200 9.26 8.98 -11.45
CA GLY A 200 10.48 9.55 -12.00
C GLY A 200 10.40 11.07 -12.20
N VAL A 201 9.22 11.59 -12.55
CA VAL A 201 9.00 13.05 -12.71
C VAL A 201 9.20 13.79 -11.39
N VAL A 202 8.74 13.18 -10.28
CA VAL A 202 8.81 13.79 -8.94
C VAL A 202 10.00 13.33 -8.11
N GLU A 203 10.93 12.58 -8.71
CA GLU A 203 12.14 12.12 -8.04
C GLU A 203 12.99 13.34 -7.64
N GLY A 204 13.37 13.40 -6.36
CA GLY A 204 14.17 14.51 -5.81
C GLY A 204 13.37 15.74 -5.38
N TRP A 205 12.06 15.81 -5.65
CA TRP A 205 11.25 16.95 -5.24
C TRP A 205 11.14 17.05 -3.72
N GLN A 206 11.25 18.25 -3.18
CA GLN A 206 11.04 18.52 -1.76
C GLN A 206 9.55 18.48 -1.38
N ASP A 207 9.22 18.22 -0.11
CA ASP A 207 7.82 18.09 0.35
C ASP A 207 7.01 19.38 0.18
N ASP A 208 7.66 20.55 0.12
CA ASP A 208 7.08 21.87 -0.10
C ASP A 208 7.16 22.37 -1.56
N GLU A 209 7.71 21.56 -2.46
CA GLU A 209 7.88 21.89 -3.87
C GLU A 209 6.60 21.65 -4.69
N SER A 210 6.30 22.61 -5.56
CA SER A 210 5.24 22.53 -6.55
C SER A 210 5.67 23.20 -7.83
N HIS A 211 5.40 22.55 -8.97
CA HIS A 211 5.77 23.08 -10.28
C HIS A 211 4.62 23.83 -10.96
N ASN A 212 3.42 23.86 -10.35
CA ASN A 212 2.32 24.70 -10.81
C ASN A 212 2.03 25.82 -9.79
N PRO A 213 2.15 27.11 -10.17
CA PRO A 213 1.98 28.23 -9.24
C PRO A 213 0.55 28.34 -8.67
N ASP A 214 -0.46 27.81 -9.38
CA ASP A 214 -1.85 27.83 -8.94
C ASP A 214 -2.21 26.68 -7.97
N VAL A 215 -1.31 25.72 -7.78
CA VAL A 215 -1.53 24.53 -6.95
C VAL A 215 -0.35 24.38 -5.99
N PRO A 216 -0.44 24.91 -4.75
CA PRO A 216 0.66 24.83 -3.80
C PRO A 216 0.88 23.39 -3.31
N ALA A 217 2.10 23.11 -2.84
CA ALA A 217 2.39 21.88 -2.12
C ALA A 217 1.69 21.89 -0.76
N VAL A 218 0.96 20.82 -0.45
CA VAL A 218 0.21 20.66 0.80
C VAL A 218 0.59 19.34 1.45
N SER A 219 1.19 19.44 2.64
CA SER A 219 1.45 18.29 3.51
C SER A 219 0.22 17.97 4.37
N HIS A 220 -0.29 16.75 4.22
CA HIS A 220 -1.49 16.30 4.91
C HIS A 220 -1.14 15.72 6.28
N ARG A 221 -1.68 16.32 7.35
CA ARG A 221 -1.48 15.83 8.74
C ARG A 221 -2.63 14.96 9.26
N ARG A 222 -3.75 14.89 8.53
CA ARG A 222 -4.94 14.14 8.93
C ARG A 222 -5.07 12.84 8.16
N GLY A 223 -5.60 11.84 8.86
CA GLY A 223 -5.76 10.50 8.30
C GLY A 223 -4.42 9.82 8.04
N MET A 224 -3.48 9.94 8.97
CA MET A 224 -2.16 9.30 8.90
C MET A 224 -2.17 7.86 9.43
N MET A 225 -3.35 7.21 9.46
CA MET A 225 -3.48 5.86 10.02
C MET A 225 -2.67 4.85 9.20
N PRO A 226 -1.93 3.94 9.84
CA PRO A 226 -1.20 2.87 9.16
C PRO A 226 -2.11 2.02 8.27
N PHE A 227 -1.56 1.53 7.17
CA PHE A 227 -2.22 0.55 6.33
C PHE A 227 -2.04 -0.86 6.87
N VAL A 228 -3.13 -1.62 6.85
CA VAL A 228 -3.18 -3.04 7.17
C VAL A 228 -3.40 -3.84 5.89
N PHE A 229 -2.61 -4.89 5.71
CA PHE A 229 -2.75 -5.77 4.56
C PHE A 229 -3.90 -6.76 4.72
N VAL A 230 -4.76 -6.86 3.70
CA VAL A 230 -5.85 -7.83 3.57
C VAL A 230 -5.57 -8.71 2.34
N PRO A 231 -5.29 -10.01 2.52
CA PRO A 231 -5.17 -10.96 1.41
C PRO A 231 -6.48 -11.06 0.62
N PHE A 232 -6.41 -11.28 -0.71
CA PHE A 232 -7.64 -11.33 -1.54
C PHE A 232 -8.64 -12.40 -1.10
N HIS A 233 -8.18 -13.52 -0.55
CA HIS A 233 -9.06 -14.59 -0.05
C HIS A 233 -9.78 -14.24 1.26
N GLU A 234 -9.37 -13.17 1.95
CA GLU A 234 -9.98 -12.70 3.21
C GLU A 234 -10.79 -11.40 3.03
N VAL A 235 -10.87 -10.88 1.81
CA VAL A 235 -11.53 -9.60 1.49
C VAL A 235 -13.02 -9.59 1.86
N GLU A 236 -13.71 -10.72 1.74
CA GLU A 236 -15.13 -10.82 2.11
C GLU A 236 -15.33 -10.83 3.64
N THR A 237 -14.41 -11.48 4.36
CA THR A 237 -14.54 -11.78 5.79
C THR A 237 -13.78 -10.81 6.70
N THR A 238 -13.00 -9.88 6.14
CA THR A 238 -12.21 -8.94 6.94
C THR A 238 -13.08 -8.06 7.84
N VAL A 239 -12.61 -7.85 9.08
CA VAL A 239 -13.26 -6.97 10.07
C VAL A 239 -13.35 -5.52 9.58
N LEU A 240 -12.52 -5.13 8.61
CA LEU A 240 -12.58 -3.80 8.01
C LEU A 240 -13.88 -3.54 7.23
N ASN A 241 -14.66 -4.59 6.91
CA ASN A 241 -16.00 -4.46 6.34
C ASN A 241 -17.09 -4.13 7.38
N LEU A 242 -16.76 -4.16 8.69
CA LEU A 242 -17.68 -3.82 9.76
C LEU A 242 -18.00 -2.33 9.76
N PRO A 243 -19.27 -1.96 9.98
CA PRO A 243 -19.69 -0.56 10.05
C PRO A 243 -19.04 0.14 11.25
N VAL A 244 -19.12 1.47 11.26
CA VAL A 244 -18.55 2.30 12.33
C VAL A 244 -19.15 1.98 13.69
N GLU A 245 -20.46 1.70 13.75
CA GLU A 245 -21.16 1.30 14.98
C GLU A 245 -20.59 0.05 15.66
N LYS A 246 -19.93 -0.83 14.90
CA LYS A 246 -19.29 -2.06 15.41
C LYS A 246 -17.78 -1.93 15.59
N MET A 247 -17.17 -0.84 15.09
CA MET A 247 -15.73 -0.61 15.12
C MET A 247 -15.43 0.88 14.95
N ASP A 248 -15.71 1.66 15.98
CA ASP A 248 -15.50 3.11 16.00
C ASP A 248 -14.00 3.48 15.92
N TYR A 249 -13.15 2.66 16.54
CA TYR A 249 -11.70 2.79 16.51
C TYR A 249 -11.04 1.49 16.02
N PHE A 250 -10.00 1.61 15.18
CA PHE A 250 -9.23 0.49 14.67
C PHE A 250 -7.76 0.63 15.06
N VAL A 251 -7.25 -0.31 15.84
CA VAL A 251 -5.84 -0.40 16.18
C VAL A 251 -5.16 -1.27 15.12
N PRO A 252 -4.30 -0.71 14.25
CA PRO A 252 -3.67 -1.47 13.19
C PRO A 252 -2.67 -2.50 13.72
N GLY A 253 -2.13 -2.33 14.93
CA GLY A 253 -1.10 -3.20 15.50
C GLY A 253 0.30 -2.99 14.93
#